data_AF-A0A6I7NGD0-F1
#
_entry.id   AF-A0A6I7NGD0-F1
#
_cell.length_a   1.000
_cell.length_b   1.000
_cell.length_c   1.000
_cell.angle_alpha   90.00
_cell.angle_beta   90.00
_cell.angle_gamma   90.00
#
_symmetry.space_group_name_H-M   'P 1'
#
loop_
_entity.id
_entity.type
_entity.pdbx_description
1 polymer ?
#
loop_
_entity_poly.entity_id
_entity_poly.type
_entity_poly.pdbx_seq_one_letter_code
_entity_poly.pdbx_strand_id
1 'polypeptide(L)'
;MSVDTKDVILVDHGEGDEPQVNFSKNPTFAAVLEARLGRRDLVKGSMGAAAMGFLGASLTGCLSSGSSSGSSGSATTPTPAPAALLGFSAIPASESDEIIVPEGYSYHVLGAWGEPILGSMPAFSVYNSGADQAEQIGSHHDGMHFFPIEGVSPDEGSSDDGLLVVNHEYVEPRFMHEASIGESLGSGTVRIYGSDDNRFRDTDEVLKEMNAHGISVYRIRKQINNEWQIVQDMRNRRITALTPMELHGPVRGSSFVRTLYSADGTMTRGTLNNCAHGVTPWNTYMFSEENWAGYFFNGGDNPREHARYGVRTSGTGRYAWELAQSGADQYIRFDASIKAESATGDYRNEPNCFGWMAEVDPFDPDSTPKKRTALGRFAHEGVVFAPAVEGKPVVCYSGDDSQFQYIYKFVSRDNFFQSTANGTLLDNGVLYVAKFNADGTGEWLPLVFGQNGLTTANGFSSQADVLVNTRLAADTVGATPMDRPEWGAVDPNNGDVYFTLTNNSNRGRDGREPVDAVNPRPLNSHGQIVR
;
A
#
# COMPACT_ATOMS: atom_id res chain seq x y z
N MET A 1 -21.91 35.44 3.51
CA MET A 1 -21.02 36.61 3.50
C MET A 1 -20.17 36.50 2.24
N SER A 2 -20.09 37.52 1.39
CA SER A 2 -19.24 37.43 0.18
C SER A 2 -17.78 37.35 0.62
N VAL A 3 -17.11 36.27 0.28
CA VAL A 3 -15.66 36.14 0.48
C VAL A 3 -15.01 37.25 -0.34
N ASP A 4 -14.22 38.13 0.30
CA ASP A 4 -13.46 39.15 -0.40
C ASP A 4 -12.29 38.43 -1.10
N THR A 5 -12.49 38.08 -2.37
CA THR A 5 -11.65 37.18 -3.19
C THR A 5 -10.37 37.84 -3.73
N LYS A 6 -9.81 38.84 -3.06
CA LYS A 6 -8.79 39.69 -3.68
C LYS A 6 -7.44 39.01 -3.90
N ASP A 7 -7.14 37.93 -3.16
CA ASP A 7 -5.91 37.16 -3.35
C ASP A 7 -6.22 35.64 -3.34
N VAL A 8 -6.00 34.99 -4.48
CA VAL A 8 -6.06 33.52 -4.66
C VAL A 8 -4.66 33.03 -4.99
N ILE A 9 -4.16 32.11 -4.18
CA ILE A 9 -2.87 31.44 -4.34
C ILE A 9 -3.14 30.03 -4.82
N LEU A 10 -2.62 29.67 -6.01
CA LEU A 10 -2.67 28.31 -6.50
C LEU A 10 -1.46 27.55 -5.97
N VAL A 11 -1.71 26.43 -5.30
CA VAL A 11 -0.67 25.53 -4.81
C VAL A 11 -0.88 24.17 -5.45
N ASP A 12 0.16 23.66 -6.09
CA ASP A 12 0.18 22.34 -6.68
C ASP A 12 1.35 21.54 -6.10
N HIS A 13 1.02 20.41 -5.50
CA HIS A 13 1.98 19.49 -4.89
C HIS A 13 2.24 18.25 -5.74
N GLY A 14 1.75 18.22 -6.98
CA GLY A 14 1.91 17.16 -7.96
C GLY A 14 1.00 15.95 -7.70
N GLU A 15 1.38 14.83 -8.32
CA GLU A 15 0.63 13.56 -8.27
C GLU A 15 0.64 12.88 -6.88
N GLY A 16 1.42 13.43 -5.93
CA GLY A 16 1.47 12.95 -4.56
C GLY A 16 2.48 11.86 -4.26
N ASP A 17 3.31 11.46 -5.24
CA ASP A 17 4.42 10.53 -5.07
C ASP A 17 5.28 10.91 -3.85
N GLU A 18 5.60 9.92 -3.01
CA GLU A 18 6.52 10.14 -1.91
C GLU A 18 7.92 10.54 -2.44
N PRO A 19 8.54 11.61 -1.91
CA PRO A 19 9.93 11.92 -2.25
C PRO A 19 10.87 10.78 -1.87
N GLN A 20 12.05 10.71 -2.50
CA GLN A 20 13.08 9.78 -2.04
C GLN A 20 13.48 10.12 -0.59
N VAL A 21 13.16 9.23 0.34
CA VAL A 21 13.45 9.39 1.78
C VAL A 21 14.36 8.30 2.34
N ASN A 22 14.72 7.27 1.55
CA ASN A 22 15.73 6.30 1.94
C ASN A 22 17.12 6.72 1.41
N PHE A 23 18.03 6.92 2.36
CA PHE A 23 19.45 7.21 2.13
C PHE A 23 20.35 6.26 2.93
N SER A 24 19.81 5.14 3.39
CA SER A 24 20.58 4.11 4.07
C SER A 24 21.72 3.62 3.16
N LYS A 25 22.80 3.13 3.77
CA LYS A 25 23.93 2.54 3.03
C LYS A 25 23.84 1.02 3.00
N ASN A 26 22.63 0.50 3.12
CA ASN A 26 22.42 -0.93 3.12
C ASN A 26 22.95 -1.50 1.81
N PRO A 27 23.69 -2.63 1.84
CA PRO A 27 24.19 -3.20 0.61
C PRO A 27 23.03 -3.51 -0.32
N THR A 28 23.04 -2.93 -1.52
CA THR A 28 22.25 -3.49 -2.62
C THR A 28 22.75 -4.90 -2.90
N PHE A 29 21.94 -5.72 -3.55
CA PHE A 29 22.34 -7.10 -3.82
C PHE A 29 23.63 -7.17 -4.67
N ALA A 30 23.96 -6.14 -5.46
CA ALA A 30 25.19 -6.11 -6.24
C ALA A 30 26.43 -5.71 -5.45
N ALA A 31 26.34 -4.83 -4.46
CA ALA A 31 27.49 -4.57 -3.58
C ALA A 31 27.95 -5.89 -2.92
N VAL A 32 27.01 -6.78 -2.62
CA VAL A 32 27.29 -8.15 -2.14
C VAL A 32 27.87 -9.04 -3.25
N LEU A 33 27.33 -8.97 -4.47
CA LEU A 33 27.81 -9.75 -5.64
C LEU A 33 29.23 -9.33 -6.08
N GLU A 34 29.52 -8.05 -6.20
CA GLU A 34 30.85 -7.51 -6.51
C GLU A 34 31.87 -7.91 -5.45
N ALA A 35 31.52 -7.81 -4.16
CA ALA A 35 32.38 -8.28 -3.08
C ALA A 35 32.67 -9.80 -3.15
N ARG A 36 31.77 -10.59 -3.75
CA ARG A 36 31.97 -12.02 -4.01
C ARG A 36 32.79 -12.26 -5.28
N LEU A 37 32.55 -11.53 -6.37
CA LEU A 37 33.33 -11.62 -7.60
C LEU A 37 34.78 -11.20 -7.35
N GLY A 38 35.01 -10.10 -6.63
CA GLY A 38 36.35 -9.69 -6.20
C GLY A 38 37.03 -10.73 -5.31
N ARG A 39 36.30 -11.40 -4.42
CA ARG A 39 36.84 -12.56 -3.65
C ARG A 39 37.12 -13.78 -4.54
N ARG A 40 36.30 -14.03 -5.56
CA ARG A 40 36.47 -15.16 -6.48
C ARG A 40 37.60 -14.92 -7.48
N ASP A 41 37.85 -13.68 -7.87
CA ASP A 41 39.00 -13.27 -8.67
C ASP A 41 40.28 -13.27 -7.83
N LEU A 42 40.20 -12.99 -6.52
CA LEU A 42 41.31 -13.20 -5.59
C LEU A 42 41.65 -14.70 -5.40
N VAL A 43 40.64 -15.58 -5.33
CA VAL A 43 40.84 -17.04 -5.22
C VAL A 43 41.29 -17.67 -6.55
N LYS A 44 40.78 -17.21 -7.69
CA LYS A 44 41.30 -17.60 -9.02
C LYS A 44 42.69 -17.02 -9.27
N GLY A 45 42.98 -15.81 -8.78
CA GLY A 45 44.29 -15.17 -8.85
C GLY A 45 45.34 -15.83 -7.96
N SER A 46 44.96 -16.41 -6.80
CA SER A 46 45.86 -17.16 -5.93
C SER A 46 46.06 -18.62 -6.34
N MET A 47 45.13 -19.22 -7.10
CA MET A 47 45.34 -20.51 -7.79
C MET A 47 46.07 -20.36 -9.15
N GLY A 48 46.06 -19.17 -9.74
CA GLY A 48 46.73 -18.87 -11.03
C GLY A 48 48.25 -18.76 -10.97
N ALA A 49 48.87 -18.82 -9.78
CA ALA A 49 50.32 -18.79 -9.61
C ALA A 49 50.97 -20.19 -9.52
N ALA A 50 50.22 -21.29 -9.60
CA ALA A 50 50.77 -22.63 -9.43
C ALA A 50 50.08 -23.71 -10.29
N ALA A 51 50.07 -23.56 -11.62
CA ALA A 51 49.92 -24.70 -12.57
C ALA A 51 50.23 -24.28 -14.01
N MET A 52 51.46 -23.83 -14.28
CA MET A 52 51.98 -23.75 -15.65
C MET A 52 52.77 -25.02 -15.96
N GLY A 53 52.10 -26.01 -16.55
CA GLY A 53 52.78 -27.15 -17.17
C GLY A 53 51.94 -28.41 -17.25
N PHE A 54 51.29 -28.65 -18.40
CA PHE A 54 51.51 -29.81 -19.30
C PHE A 54 50.33 -29.99 -20.28
N LEU A 55 50.61 -29.76 -21.57
CA LEU A 55 50.18 -30.49 -22.79
C LEU A 55 48.69 -30.84 -23.05
N GLY A 56 48.12 -30.22 -24.09
CA GLY A 56 47.90 -30.85 -25.42
C GLY A 56 46.72 -31.82 -25.68
N ALA A 57 45.96 -31.48 -26.72
CA ALA A 57 45.16 -32.33 -27.64
C ALA A 57 43.64 -32.60 -27.38
N SER A 58 42.87 -32.19 -28.40
CA SER A 58 41.52 -32.57 -28.87
C SER A 58 40.83 -33.86 -28.36
N LEU A 59 39.50 -33.81 -28.14
CA LEU A 59 38.48 -34.57 -28.91
C LEU A 59 37.03 -34.27 -28.50
N THR A 60 36.14 -34.45 -29.47
CA THR A 60 34.67 -34.51 -29.47
C THR A 60 34.06 -35.54 -28.51
N GLY A 61 32.91 -35.18 -27.91
CA GLY A 61 31.76 -36.06 -27.62
C GLY A 61 31.85 -37.06 -26.45
N CYS A 62 30.92 -36.95 -25.51
CA CYS A 62 30.04 -38.07 -25.08
C CYS A 62 29.00 -37.60 -24.06
N LEU A 63 27.74 -37.92 -24.37
CA LEU A 63 26.60 -38.04 -23.48
C LEU A 63 26.83 -39.18 -22.47
N SER A 64 26.38 -39.03 -21.22
CA SER A 64 25.87 -40.14 -20.38
C SER A 64 25.31 -39.64 -19.05
N SER A 65 24.00 -39.76 -18.90
CA SER A 65 23.31 -40.33 -17.73
C SER A 65 21.93 -40.76 -18.25
N GLY A 66 21.42 -41.97 -18.10
CA GLY A 66 21.70 -43.06 -17.19
C GLY A 66 20.35 -43.73 -16.96
N SER A 67 19.91 -44.56 -17.90
CA SER A 67 18.65 -45.30 -17.85
C SER A 67 18.75 -46.49 -16.89
N SER A 68 17.72 -46.68 -16.06
CA SER A 68 17.39 -47.97 -15.44
C SER A 68 15.91 -48.31 -15.67
N SER A 69 15.69 -49.60 -15.78
CA SER A 69 14.64 -50.32 -16.51
C SER A 69 13.30 -50.49 -15.80
N GLY A 70 12.22 -50.31 -16.55
CA GLY A 70 11.15 -51.31 -16.79
C GLY A 70 10.31 -51.82 -15.61
N SER A 71 9.06 -51.38 -15.56
CA SER A 71 7.95 -52.24 -15.13
C SER A 71 6.69 -51.98 -15.98
N SER A 72 6.19 -53.07 -16.56
CA SER A 72 4.83 -53.40 -17.00
C SER A 72 3.78 -52.29 -17.15
N GLY A 73 3.25 -52.20 -18.37
CA GLY A 73 2.21 -51.26 -18.78
C GLY A 73 0.90 -51.35 -18.01
N SER A 74 0.42 -50.18 -17.62
CA SER A 74 -0.99 -49.85 -17.49
C SER A 74 -1.26 -48.74 -18.49
N ALA A 75 -2.27 -48.92 -19.34
CA ALA A 75 -2.75 -47.88 -20.24
C ALA A 75 -3.43 -46.79 -19.40
N THR A 76 -2.64 -45.88 -18.85
CA THR A 76 -3.15 -44.62 -18.30
C THR A 76 -3.45 -43.71 -19.48
N THR A 77 -4.74 -43.46 -19.67
CA THR A 77 -5.29 -42.37 -20.48
C THR A 77 -4.41 -41.12 -20.33
N PRO A 78 -3.97 -40.47 -21.41
CA PRO A 78 -3.22 -39.22 -21.29
C PRO A 78 -4.08 -38.23 -20.51
N THR A 79 -3.59 -37.78 -19.36
CA THR A 79 -4.15 -36.61 -18.68
C THR A 79 -4.18 -35.48 -19.72
N PRO A 80 -5.32 -34.84 -19.99
CA PRO A 80 -5.38 -33.71 -20.90
C PRO A 80 -4.33 -32.68 -20.46
N ALA A 81 -3.55 -32.17 -21.42
CA ALA A 81 -2.71 -31.02 -21.15
C ALA A 81 -3.58 -29.91 -20.53
N PRO A 82 -3.10 -29.17 -19.52
CA PRO A 82 -3.85 -28.04 -18.97
C PRO A 82 -4.33 -27.16 -20.12
N ALA A 83 -5.58 -26.70 -20.06
CA ALA A 83 -6.05 -25.71 -21.01
C ALA A 83 -5.06 -24.53 -21.04
N ALA A 84 -4.83 -23.97 -22.22
CA ALA A 84 -4.03 -22.75 -22.31
C ALA A 84 -4.69 -21.69 -21.40
N LEU A 85 -3.95 -21.21 -20.40
CA LEU A 85 -4.45 -20.20 -19.45
C LEU A 85 -4.84 -18.90 -20.17
N LEU A 86 -4.20 -18.59 -21.29
CA LEU A 86 -4.49 -17.43 -22.14
C LEU A 86 -5.40 -17.84 -23.30
N GLY A 87 -6.71 -17.60 -23.14
CA GLY A 87 -7.75 -17.95 -24.12
C GLY A 87 -8.15 -16.83 -25.09
N PHE A 88 -7.46 -15.69 -25.08
CA PHE A 88 -7.76 -14.52 -25.91
C PHE A 88 -6.55 -14.12 -26.77
N SER A 89 -6.80 -13.41 -27.86
CA SER A 89 -5.75 -12.79 -28.68
C SER A 89 -5.35 -11.44 -28.08
N ALA A 90 -4.05 -11.22 -27.92
CA ALA A 90 -3.52 -9.92 -27.48
C ALA A 90 -3.96 -8.79 -28.44
N ILE A 91 -4.32 -7.64 -27.87
CA ILE A 91 -4.72 -6.43 -28.61
C ILE A 91 -3.54 -5.46 -28.74
N PRO A 92 -3.52 -4.58 -29.76
CA PRO A 92 -2.50 -3.53 -29.87
C PRO A 92 -2.68 -2.44 -28.81
N ALA A 93 -1.59 -1.72 -28.51
CA ALA A 93 -1.67 -0.50 -27.72
C ALA A 93 -2.47 0.59 -28.45
N SER A 94 -3.16 1.44 -27.69
CA SER A 94 -3.93 2.59 -28.19
C SER A 94 -3.76 3.79 -27.26
N GLU A 95 -3.89 4.99 -27.82
CA GLU A 95 -3.94 6.27 -27.11
C GLU A 95 -5.36 6.89 -27.15
N SER A 96 -6.34 6.16 -27.67
CA SER A 96 -7.75 6.59 -27.70
C SER A 96 -8.33 6.64 -26.28
N ASP A 97 -9.18 7.64 -26.01
CA ASP A 97 -9.99 7.73 -24.80
C ASP A 97 -11.20 6.78 -24.86
N GLU A 98 -10.92 5.48 -25.04
CA GLU A 98 -11.90 4.40 -25.20
C GLU A 98 -11.38 3.11 -24.54
N ILE A 99 -12.29 2.27 -24.04
CA ILE A 99 -11.94 0.93 -23.54
C ILE A 99 -11.97 -0.06 -24.71
N ILE A 100 -10.80 -0.54 -25.12
CA ILE A 100 -10.65 -1.55 -26.17
C ILE A 100 -10.45 -2.92 -25.52
N VAL A 101 -11.29 -3.90 -25.88
CA VAL A 101 -11.26 -5.27 -25.35
C VAL A 101 -11.03 -6.29 -26.47
N PRO A 102 -10.53 -7.51 -26.17
CA PRO A 102 -10.40 -8.58 -27.16
C PRO A 102 -11.72 -8.96 -27.82
N GLU A 103 -11.65 -9.59 -29.00
CA GLU A 103 -12.84 -10.11 -29.68
C GLU A 103 -13.64 -11.06 -28.77
N GLY A 104 -14.96 -10.88 -28.71
CA GLY A 104 -15.86 -11.64 -27.85
C GLY A 104 -16.04 -11.09 -26.44
N TYR A 105 -15.35 -10.00 -26.07
CA TYR A 105 -15.50 -9.32 -24.79
C TYR A 105 -16.34 -8.03 -24.92
N SER A 106 -16.91 -7.59 -23.80
CA SER A 106 -17.61 -6.32 -23.65
C SER A 106 -17.33 -5.74 -22.27
N TYR A 107 -17.42 -4.42 -22.13
CA TYR A 107 -17.35 -3.74 -20.83
C TYR A 107 -18.63 -2.96 -20.56
N HIS A 108 -18.90 -2.66 -19.30
CA HIS A 108 -19.93 -1.73 -18.85
C HIS A 108 -19.42 -0.99 -17.61
N VAL A 109 -19.86 0.25 -17.41
CA VAL A 109 -19.54 1.02 -16.21
C VAL A 109 -20.49 0.56 -15.10
N LEU A 110 -19.93 0.05 -14.00
CA LEU A 110 -20.71 -0.45 -12.86
C LEU A 110 -21.03 0.63 -11.83
N GLY A 111 -20.03 1.40 -11.42
CA GLY A 111 -20.17 2.49 -10.45
C GLY A 111 -19.08 3.52 -10.70
N ALA A 112 -19.47 4.77 -10.98
CA ALA A 112 -18.56 5.89 -11.16
C ALA A 112 -18.40 6.68 -9.84
N TRP A 113 -17.35 7.49 -9.76
CA TRP A 113 -17.25 8.50 -8.70
C TRP A 113 -18.53 9.34 -8.66
N GLY A 114 -19.06 9.57 -7.45
CA GLY A 114 -20.26 10.37 -7.26
C GLY A 114 -21.58 9.59 -7.35
N GLU A 115 -21.55 8.32 -7.73
CA GLU A 115 -22.76 7.49 -7.72
C GLU A 115 -23.30 7.37 -6.28
N PRO A 116 -24.57 7.70 -6.02
CA PRO A 116 -25.13 7.65 -4.67
C PRO A 116 -25.27 6.21 -4.17
N ILE A 117 -24.87 5.97 -2.92
CA ILE A 117 -25.02 4.65 -2.28
C ILE A 117 -25.66 4.71 -0.89
N LEU A 118 -25.83 5.90 -0.31
CA LEU A 118 -26.33 6.12 1.05
C LEU A 118 -27.36 7.26 1.13
N GLY A 119 -28.00 7.33 2.30
CA GLY A 119 -28.71 8.51 2.77
C GLY A 119 -29.82 8.97 1.82
N SER A 120 -29.74 10.23 1.40
CA SER A 120 -30.68 10.88 0.50
C SER A 120 -30.54 10.44 -0.97
N MET A 121 -29.50 9.65 -1.27
CA MET A 121 -29.10 9.24 -2.61
C MET A 121 -28.89 10.44 -3.55
N PRO A 122 -28.00 11.38 -3.20
CA PRO A 122 -27.81 12.59 -3.99
C PRO A 122 -27.16 12.24 -5.33
N ALA A 123 -27.84 12.55 -6.44
CA ALA A 123 -27.26 12.39 -7.76
C ALA A 123 -26.01 13.26 -7.91
N PHE A 124 -24.99 12.73 -8.60
CA PHE A 124 -23.74 13.44 -8.82
C PHE A 124 -23.94 14.81 -9.48
N SER A 125 -23.24 15.79 -8.94
CA SER A 125 -23.16 17.16 -9.43
C SER A 125 -21.86 17.78 -8.93
N VAL A 126 -21.19 18.56 -9.77
CA VAL A 126 -20.03 19.37 -9.34
C VAL A 126 -20.40 20.36 -8.23
N TYR A 127 -21.68 20.73 -8.13
CA TYR A 127 -22.24 21.59 -7.08
C TYR A 127 -22.64 20.85 -5.80
N ASN A 128 -22.47 19.52 -5.74
CA ASN A 128 -22.69 18.77 -4.50
C ASN A 128 -21.80 19.29 -3.38
N SER A 129 -22.37 19.36 -2.18
CA SER A 129 -21.66 19.73 -0.96
C SER A 129 -20.70 18.62 -0.51
N GLY A 130 -19.84 18.94 0.46
CA GLY A 130 -19.04 17.91 1.12
C GLY A 130 -19.87 16.87 1.88
N ALA A 131 -21.07 17.25 2.34
CA ALA A 131 -22.02 16.32 2.95
C ALA A 131 -22.62 15.34 1.94
N ASP A 132 -22.99 15.81 0.75
CA ASP A 132 -23.50 14.95 -0.33
C ASP A 132 -22.45 13.91 -0.74
N GLN A 133 -21.18 14.32 -0.85
CA GLN A 133 -20.08 13.41 -1.20
C GLN A 133 -19.88 12.29 -0.15
N ALA A 134 -20.28 12.51 1.10
CA ALA A 134 -20.25 11.46 2.13
C ALA A 134 -21.27 10.33 1.86
N GLU A 135 -22.27 10.58 1.00
CA GLU A 135 -23.32 9.63 0.64
C GLU A 135 -23.07 8.95 -0.73
N GLN A 136 -22.02 9.35 -1.44
CA GLN A 136 -21.67 8.91 -2.79
C GLN A 136 -20.43 8.02 -2.79
N ILE A 137 -20.19 7.28 -3.87
CA ILE A 137 -18.90 6.62 -4.12
C ILE A 137 -17.78 7.67 -4.19
N GLY A 138 -16.61 7.35 -3.62
CA GLY A 138 -15.43 8.21 -3.63
C GLY A 138 -14.75 8.31 -5.00
N SER A 139 -13.61 9.00 -5.05
CA SER A 139 -12.88 9.30 -6.29
C SER A 139 -11.63 8.43 -6.44
N HIS A 140 -11.15 8.25 -7.68
CA HIS A 140 -9.94 7.47 -8.00
C HIS A 140 -9.99 6.06 -7.39
N HIS A 141 -10.88 5.25 -7.95
CA HIS A 141 -11.07 3.86 -7.54
C HIS A 141 -9.76 3.08 -7.71
N ASP A 142 -9.39 2.32 -6.69
CA ASP A 142 -8.19 1.49 -6.71
C ASP A 142 -8.50 0.06 -6.23
N GLY A 143 -7.83 -0.44 -5.18
CA GLY A 143 -8.00 -1.78 -4.65
C GLY A 143 -9.47 -2.10 -4.40
N MET A 144 -9.88 -3.30 -4.82
CA MET A 144 -11.27 -3.71 -4.70
C MET A 144 -11.42 -5.22 -4.57
N HIS A 145 -12.49 -5.63 -3.87
CA HIS A 145 -12.85 -7.05 -3.77
C HIS A 145 -14.36 -7.26 -3.74
N PHE A 146 -14.81 -8.32 -4.41
CA PHE A 146 -16.20 -8.77 -4.39
C PHE A 146 -16.38 -9.83 -3.30
N PHE A 147 -17.21 -9.52 -2.31
CA PHE A 147 -17.60 -10.41 -1.23
C PHE A 147 -18.96 -11.03 -1.53
N PRO A 148 -19.04 -12.32 -1.87
CA PRO A 148 -20.30 -12.98 -2.16
C PRO A 148 -21.25 -12.93 -0.95
N ILE A 149 -22.53 -12.61 -1.18
CA ILE A 149 -23.54 -12.77 -0.13
C ILE A 149 -23.75 -14.27 0.15
N GLU A 150 -24.10 -14.59 1.39
CA GLU A 150 -24.19 -15.96 1.95
C GLU A 150 -22.84 -16.68 2.10
N GLY A 151 -21.74 -16.03 1.69
CA GLY A 151 -20.38 -16.50 1.94
C GLY A 151 -19.93 -16.26 3.38
N VAL A 152 -19.30 -17.27 3.99
CA VAL A 152 -18.60 -17.14 5.29
C VAL A 152 -17.08 -17.22 5.14
N SER A 153 -16.59 -17.44 3.92
CA SER A 153 -15.19 -17.40 3.51
C SER A 153 -15.07 -16.65 2.16
N PRO A 154 -13.88 -16.15 1.79
CA PRO A 154 -13.70 -15.34 0.58
C PRO A 154 -14.15 -16.01 -0.73
N ASP A 155 -14.13 -17.35 -0.78
CA ASP A 155 -14.41 -18.13 -1.99
C ASP A 155 -15.79 -18.84 -1.97
N GLU A 156 -16.64 -18.54 -0.98
CA GLU A 156 -17.96 -19.14 -0.82
C GLU A 156 -19.08 -18.11 -1.04
N GLY A 157 -20.26 -18.59 -1.48
CA GLY A 157 -21.47 -17.76 -1.60
C GLY A 157 -21.92 -17.55 -3.05
N SER A 158 -22.73 -16.52 -3.26
CA SER A 158 -23.31 -16.20 -4.57
C SER A 158 -22.31 -15.60 -5.56
N SER A 159 -22.25 -16.17 -6.77
CA SER A 159 -21.48 -15.60 -7.89
C SER A 159 -22.16 -14.42 -8.59
N ASP A 160 -23.43 -14.13 -8.26
CA ASP A 160 -24.28 -13.15 -8.94
C ASP A 160 -24.79 -12.04 -8.00
N ASP A 161 -24.44 -12.07 -6.72
CA ASP A 161 -24.93 -11.14 -5.70
C ASP A 161 -23.93 -11.02 -4.54
N GLY A 162 -23.44 -9.81 -4.28
CA GLY A 162 -22.38 -9.60 -3.29
C GLY A 162 -22.18 -8.14 -2.93
N LEU A 163 -21.28 -7.90 -1.98
CA LEU A 163 -20.80 -6.57 -1.65
C LEU A 163 -19.50 -6.32 -2.43
N LEU A 164 -19.45 -5.24 -3.20
CA LEU A 164 -18.22 -4.74 -3.75
C LEU A 164 -17.64 -3.72 -2.78
N VAL A 165 -16.40 -3.95 -2.35
CA VAL A 165 -15.62 -3.02 -1.56
C VAL A 165 -14.58 -2.40 -2.47
N VAL A 166 -14.49 -1.07 -2.52
CA VAL A 166 -13.62 -0.32 -3.43
C VAL A 166 -12.94 0.80 -2.67
N ASN A 167 -11.61 0.87 -2.77
CA ASN A 167 -10.80 1.96 -2.25
C ASN A 167 -10.88 3.21 -3.12
N HIS A 168 -10.64 4.37 -2.51
CA HIS A 168 -10.60 5.69 -3.12
C HIS A 168 -9.32 6.38 -2.71
N GLU A 169 -8.34 6.36 -3.60
CA GLU A 169 -6.95 6.64 -3.27
C GLU A 169 -6.70 8.14 -3.10
N TYR A 170 -7.13 8.96 -4.04
CA TYR A 170 -6.92 10.40 -3.98
C TYR A 170 -8.03 11.16 -4.68
N VAL A 171 -7.87 12.47 -4.73
CA VAL A 171 -8.79 13.36 -5.44
C VAL A 171 -8.03 14.28 -6.37
N GLU A 172 -8.74 14.72 -7.40
CA GLU A 172 -8.33 15.81 -8.27
C GLU A 172 -9.25 17.02 -8.03
N PRO A 173 -8.87 17.99 -7.17
CA PRO A 173 -9.72 19.13 -6.82
C PRO A 173 -10.19 19.96 -8.02
N ARG A 174 -9.46 19.89 -9.15
CA ARG A 174 -9.85 20.50 -10.42
C ARG A 174 -11.18 20.00 -10.99
N PHE A 175 -11.61 18.78 -10.64
CA PHE A 175 -12.90 18.22 -11.07
C PHE A 175 -13.98 18.28 -9.99
N MET A 176 -13.62 18.59 -8.74
CA MET A 176 -14.55 18.49 -7.60
C MET A 176 -15.33 19.77 -7.30
N HIS A 177 -14.77 20.93 -7.63
CA HIS A 177 -15.25 22.21 -7.11
C HIS A 177 -15.77 23.12 -8.21
N GLU A 178 -16.90 23.79 -7.97
CA GLU A 178 -17.46 24.80 -8.88
C GLU A 178 -16.41 25.86 -9.23
N ALA A 179 -15.62 26.29 -8.24
CA ALA A 179 -14.57 27.27 -8.43
C ALA A 179 -13.49 26.82 -9.43
N SER A 180 -13.35 25.53 -9.73
CA SER A 180 -12.36 25.00 -10.67
C SER A 180 -12.85 25.00 -12.12
N ILE A 181 -14.15 25.24 -12.37
CA ILE A 181 -14.74 25.13 -13.71
C ILE A 181 -14.13 26.18 -14.66
N GLY A 182 -13.56 25.70 -15.77
CA GLY A 182 -12.96 26.55 -16.80
C GLY A 182 -11.55 27.04 -16.49
N GLU A 183 -10.99 26.68 -15.33
CA GLU A 183 -9.61 27.00 -14.95
C GLU A 183 -8.64 25.93 -15.47
N SER A 184 -7.43 26.35 -15.85
CA SER A 184 -6.35 25.45 -16.25
C SER A 184 -5.54 25.02 -15.03
N LEU A 185 -6.03 24.01 -14.31
CA LEU A 185 -5.43 23.50 -13.08
C LEU A 185 -4.73 22.14 -13.28
N GLY A 186 -3.62 21.92 -12.57
CA GLY A 186 -2.99 20.61 -12.46
C GLY A 186 -3.81 19.64 -11.60
N SER A 187 -3.51 18.35 -11.65
CA SER A 187 -4.24 17.28 -10.96
C SER A 187 -4.31 17.52 -9.44
N GLY A 188 -3.19 17.95 -8.84
CA GLY A 188 -3.06 18.26 -7.42
C GLY A 188 -3.31 19.72 -7.03
N THR A 189 -3.68 20.60 -7.97
CA THR A 189 -3.80 22.04 -7.67
C THR A 189 -5.00 22.32 -6.75
N VAL A 190 -4.75 23.05 -5.65
CA VAL A 190 -5.77 23.61 -4.75
C VAL A 190 -5.74 25.14 -4.72
N ARG A 191 -6.89 25.75 -4.44
CA ARG A 191 -7.06 27.22 -4.33
C ARG A 191 -6.98 27.66 -2.88
N ILE A 192 -5.93 28.38 -2.49
CA ILE A 192 -5.82 28.97 -1.16
C ILE A 192 -6.22 30.45 -1.25
N TYR A 193 -7.07 30.92 -0.33
CA TYR A 193 -7.58 32.28 -0.30
C TYR A 193 -6.89 33.09 0.80
N GLY A 194 -6.86 34.42 0.64
CA GLY A 194 -6.36 35.36 1.64
C GLY A 194 -4.88 35.73 1.46
N SER A 195 -4.39 36.66 2.29
CA SER A 195 -3.00 37.10 2.31
C SER A 195 -2.10 36.12 3.06
N ASP A 196 -0.78 36.24 2.91
CA ASP A 196 0.21 35.31 3.50
C ASP A 196 -0.01 35.02 5.01
N ASP A 197 -0.37 36.04 5.79
CA ASP A 197 -0.61 35.94 7.24
C ASP A 197 -1.99 35.35 7.63
N ASN A 198 -2.91 35.15 6.67
CA ASN A 198 -4.28 34.70 6.92
C ASN A 198 -4.82 33.83 5.76
N ARG A 199 -4.02 32.83 5.36
CA ARG A 199 -4.36 31.87 4.30
C ARG A 199 -5.42 30.87 4.77
N PHE A 200 -6.41 30.58 3.91
CA PHE A 200 -7.45 29.58 4.20
C PHE A 200 -7.94 28.82 2.95
N ARG A 201 -8.51 27.64 3.16
CA ARG A 201 -9.30 26.88 2.18
C ARG A 201 -10.79 27.01 2.53
N ASP A 202 -11.66 26.98 1.51
CA ASP A 202 -13.10 26.86 1.75
C ASP A 202 -13.39 25.56 2.53
N THR A 203 -14.22 25.64 3.56
CA THR A 203 -14.44 24.50 4.46
C THR A 203 -15.22 23.37 3.79
N ASP A 204 -16.16 23.68 2.91
CA ASP A 204 -16.96 22.66 2.22
C ASP A 204 -16.14 21.98 1.13
N GLU A 205 -15.26 22.72 0.42
CA GLU A 205 -14.30 22.11 -0.51
C GLU A 205 -13.40 21.08 0.20
N VAL A 206 -12.85 21.43 1.36
CA VAL A 206 -12.04 20.49 2.16
C VAL A 206 -12.86 19.30 2.64
N LEU A 207 -14.10 19.52 3.10
CA LEU A 207 -14.99 18.43 3.52
C LEU A 207 -15.28 17.46 2.36
N LYS A 208 -15.54 18.01 1.17
CA LYS A 208 -15.81 17.23 -0.05
C LYS A 208 -14.61 16.37 -0.44
N GLU A 209 -13.41 16.95 -0.44
CA GLU A 209 -12.17 16.22 -0.69
C GLU A 209 -11.98 15.09 0.34
N MET A 210 -12.09 15.38 1.63
CA MET A 210 -11.97 14.38 2.71
C MET A 210 -12.99 13.24 2.60
N ASN A 211 -14.22 13.55 2.19
CA ASN A 211 -15.29 12.57 1.99
C ASN A 211 -15.20 11.84 0.65
N ALA A 212 -14.36 12.25 -0.29
CA ALA A 212 -14.11 11.51 -1.52
C ALA A 212 -13.00 10.47 -1.38
N HIS A 213 -12.19 10.51 -0.32
CA HIS A 213 -11.20 9.48 0.02
C HIS A 213 -11.83 8.30 0.76
N GLY A 214 -11.04 7.23 0.90
CA GLY A 214 -11.36 6.12 1.79
C GLY A 214 -11.86 4.91 1.04
N ILE A 215 -13.04 4.41 1.39
CA ILE A 215 -13.59 3.16 0.85
C ILE A 215 -15.11 3.30 0.68
N SER A 216 -15.65 2.66 -0.34
CA SER A 216 -17.07 2.36 -0.47
C SER A 216 -17.31 0.87 -0.31
N VAL A 217 -18.30 0.51 0.50
CA VAL A 217 -18.92 -0.81 0.52
C VAL A 217 -20.29 -0.64 -0.10
N TYR A 218 -20.63 -1.37 -1.15
CA TYR A 218 -21.98 -1.36 -1.71
C TYR A 218 -22.35 -2.68 -2.34
N ARG A 219 -23.63 -3.03 -2.26
CA ARG A 219 -24.14 -4.24 -2.89
C ARG A 219 -24.18 -4.10 -4.40
N ILE A 220 -23.74 -5.13 -5.10
CA ILE A 220 -23.95 -5.30 -6.53
C ILE A 220 -24.65 -6.63 -6.81
N ARG A 221 -25.52 -6.64 -7.83
CA ARG A 221 -26.22 -7.85 -8.25
C ARG A 221 -26.30 -7.92 -9.77
N LYS A 222 -26.03 -9.12 -10.29
CA LYS A 222 -26.20 -9.46 -11.69
C LYS A 222 -27.68 -9.64 -12.02
N GLN A 223 -28.13 -8.94 -13.03
CA GLN A 223 -29.50 -8.95 -13.52
C GLN A 223 -29.71 -10.09 -14.54
N ILE A 224 -30.97 -10.34 -14.92
CA ILE A 224 -31.32 -11.41 -15.88
C ILE A 224 -30.74 -11.17 -17.30
N ASN A 225 -30.41 -9.92 -17.63
CA ASN A 225 -29.74 -9.55 -18.88
C ASN A 225 -28.21 -9.69 -18.80
N ASN A 226 -27.67 -10.26 -17.70
CA ASN A 226 -26.25 -10.40 -17.38
C ASN A 226 -25.49 -9.10 -17.05
N GLU A 227 -26.16 -7.97 -16.90
CA GLU A 227 -25.53 -6.72 -16.44
C GLU A 227 -25.48 -6.67 -14.92
N TRP A 228 -24.40 -6.11 -14.36
CA TRP A 228 -24.31 -5.85 -12.93
C TRP A 228 -24.89 -4.47 -12.60
N GLN A 229 -25.57 -4.36 -11.46
CA GLN A 229 -26.11 -3.10 -10.97
C GLN A 229 -25.83 -2.92 -9.49
N ILE A 230 -25.61 -1.67 -9.09
CA ILE A 230 -25.58 -1.26 -7.69
C ILE A 230 -26.99 -1.37 -7.12
N VAL A 231 -27.08 -1.94 -5.92
CA VAL A 231 -28.33 -2.13 -5.19
C VAL A 231 -28.26 -1.33 -3.90
N GLN A 232 -29.31 -0.57 -3.61
CA GLN A 232 -29.45 0.04 -2.30
C GLN A 232 -29.60 -1.05 -1.24
N ASP A 233 -28.69 -1.06 -0.26
CA ASP A 233 -28.65 -2.05 0.79
C ASP A 233 -28.27 -1.38 2.12
N MET A 234 -28.79 -1.90 3.24
CA MET A 234 -28.46 -1.36 4.57
C MET A 234 -26.99 -1.56 4.94
N ARG A 235 -26.28 -2.45 4.24
CA ARG A 235 -24.83 -2.68 4.39
C ARG A 235 -23.99 -1.72 3.54
N ASN A 236 -24.61 -0.92 2.67
CA ASN A 236 -23.86 0.11 1.96
C ASN A 236 -23.21 1.04 2.98
N ARG A 237 -21.98 1.49 2.72
CA ARG A 237 -21.20 2.26 3.67
C ARG A 237 -20.11 3.08 2.98
N ARG A 238 -19.83 4.26 3.54
CA ARG A 238 -18.62 5.03 3.30
C ARG A 238 -17.74 5.01 4.53
N ILE A 239 -16.46 4.74 4.31
CA ILE A 239 -15.38 4.95 5.27
C ILE A 239 -14.52 6.03 4.65
N THR A 240 -14.30 7.15 5.35
CA THR A 240 -13.67 8.36 4.78
C THR A 240 -12.51 8.82 5.64
N ALA A 241 -11.90 9.96 5.30
CA ALA A 241 -10.90 10.63 6.14
C ALA A 241 -11.46 11.12 7.50
N LEU A 242 -12.75 10.93 7.79
CA LEU A 242 -13.40 11.35 9.04
C LEU A 242 -13.86 10.18 9.92
N THR A 243 -13.91 8.95 9.39
CA THR A 243 -14.49 7.79 10.09
C THR A 243 -13.68 7.43 11.34
N PRO A 244 -14.29 7.33 12.54
CA PRO A 244 -13.59 6.85 13.73
C PRO A 244 -13.00 5.45 13.52
N MET A 245 -11.80 5.22 14.04
CA MET A 245 -11.09 3.95 13.91
C MET A 245 -10.37 3.58 15.21
N GLU A 246 -10.17 2.28 15.41
CA GLU A 246 -9.42 1.74 16.54
C GLU A 246 -8.00 1.38 16.13
N LEU A 247 -7.03 1.65 17.01
CA LEU A 247 -5.68 1.10 16.88
C LEU A 247 -5.63 -0.26 17.56
N HIS A 248 -5.07 -1.25 16.86
CA HIS A 248 -4.92 -2.62 17.35
C HIS A 248 -3.49 -3.12 17.15
N GLY A 249 -2.98 -3.92 18.08
CA GLY A 249 -1.60 -4.40 18.08
C GLY A 249 -0.65 -3.57 18.95
N PRO A 250 0.68 -3.78 18.84
CA PRO A 250 1.65 -3.32 19.83
C PRO A 250 1.82 -1.80 19.98
N VAL A 251 1.34 -0.99 19.03
CA VAL A 251 1.46 0.48 19.07
C VAL A 251 0.32 1.12 19.85
N ARG A 252 -0.81 0.43 20.00
CA ARG A 252 -2.00 0.90 20.72
C ARG A 252 -1.64 1.33 22.14
N GLY A 253 -2.01 2.55 22.52
CA GLY A 253 -1.80 3.12 23.84
C GLY A 253 -0.40 3.72 24.09
N SER A 254 0.52 3.54 23.14
CA SER A 254 1.87 4.11 23.22
C SER A 254 1.87 5.63 23.11
N SER A 255 2.93 6.28 23.57
CA SER A 255 3.08 7.74 23.47
C SER A 255 3.16 8.26 22.03
N PHE A 256 3.45 7.41 21.04
CA PHE A 256 3.59 7.78 19.64
C PHE A 256 2.28 8.15 18.95
N VAL A 257 1.15 7.68 19.49
CA VAL A 257 -0.19 7.81 18.87
C VAL A 257 -1.19 8.55 19.77
N ARG A 258 -0.70 9.22 20.82
CA ARG A 258 -1.51 10.11 21.64
C ARG A 258 -1.63 11.46 20.97
N THR A 259 -2.86 11.91 20.78
CA THR A 259 -3.20 13.19 20.15
C THR A 259 -4.25 13.92 20.98
N LEU A 260 -4.63 15.13 20.58
CA LEU A 260 -5.80 15.83 21.12
C LEU A 260 -7.10 15.00 21.01
N TYR A 261 -7.28 14.26 19.90
CA TYR A 261 -8.45 13.40 19.68
C TYR A 261 -8.44 12.14 20.55
N SER A 262 -7.26 11.57 20.79
CA SER A 262 -7.08 10.29 21.48
C SER A 262 -5.98 10.40 22.53
N ALA A 263 -6.34 10.95 23.69
CA ALA A 263 -5.37 11.21 24.76
C ALA A 263 -4.75 9.93 25.35
N ASP A 264 -5.46 8.80 25.27
CA ASP A 264 -4.96 7.49 25.68
C ASP A 264 -4.26 6.71 24.57
N GLY A 265 -4.31 7.18 23.31
CA GLY A 265 -3.63 6.58 22.17
C GLY A 265 -4.29 5.29 21.67
N THR A 266 -5.58 5.11 21.89
CA THR A 266 -6.30 3.89 21.51
C THR A 266 -7.19 4.04 20.28
N MET A 267 -7.60 5.28 20.00
CA MET A 267 -8.43 5.66 18.86
C MET A 267 -7.65 6.52 17.86
N THR A 268 -8.12 6.54 16.63
CA THR A 268 -7.80 7.55 15.60
C THR A 268 -9.04 7.81 14.77
N ARG A 269 -8.92 8.61 13.70
CA ARG A 269 -9.99 8.80 12.74
C ARG A 269 -9.44 8.97 11.33
N GLY A 270 -10.14 8.35 10.40
CA GLY A 270 -9.91 8.44 8.99
C GLY A 270 -8.87 7.47 8.45
N THR A 271 -8.95 7.31 7.15
CA THR A 271 -7.97 6.66 6.29
C THR A 271 -7.71 7.55 5.08
N LEU A 272 -6.50 7.47 4.54
CA LEU A 272 -6.01 8.34 3.46
C LEU A 272 -5.22 7.52 2.48
N ASN A 273 -5.26 7.92 1.21
CA ASN A 273 -4.43 7.31 0.18
C ASN A 273 -4.54 5.79 0.15
N ASN A 274 -5.80 5.37 0.02
CA ASN A 274 -6.19 3.99 -0.04
C ASN A 274 -5.89 3.42 -1.43
N CYS A 275 -4.70 2.83 -1.56
CA CYS A 275 -4.20 2.22 -2.79
C CYS A 275 -4.88 0.83 -2.99
N ALA A 276 -4.12 -0.26 -2.91
CA ALA A 276 -4.62 -1.62 -3.07
C ALA A 276 -5.27 -2.19 -1.79
N HIS A 277 -5.41 -3.51 -1.74
CA HIS A 277 -6.19 -4.18 -0.71
C HIS A 277 -5.60 -5.53 -0.31
N GLY A 278 -6.29 -6.20 0.62
CA GLY A 278 -6.15 -7.61 0.89
C GLY A 278 -7.44 -8.19 1.42
N VAL A 279 -7.55 -9.51 1.40
CA VAL A 279 -8.73 -10.23 1.90
C VAL A 279 -8.27 -11.27 2.89
N THR A 280 -8.82 -11.20 4.10
CA THR A 280 -8.39 -12.11 5.15
C THR A 280 -9.00 -13.50 4.97
N PRO A 281 -8.34 -14.55 5.48
CA PRO A 281 -8.91 -15.90 5.53
C PRO A 281 -10.21 -16.04 6.35
N TRP A 282 -10.62 -15.00 7.07
CA TRP A 282 -11.86 -14.91 7.85
C TRP A 282 -12.83 -13.88 7.27
N ASN A 283 -12.75 -13.64 5.96
CA ASN A 283 -13.72 -12.91 5.15
C ASN A 283 -13.90 -11.42 5.52
N THR A 284 -12.82 -10.75 5.90
CA THR A 284 -12.79 -9.30 6.12
C THR A 284 -11.93 -8.62 5.05
N TYR A 285 -12.21 -7.34 4.82
CA TYR A 285 -11.47 -6.53 3.86
C TYR A 285 -10.35 -5.78 4.55
N MET A 286 -9.16 -5.78 3.94
CA MET A 286 -8.04 -4.97 4.36
C MET A 286 -7.76 -3.90 3.31
N PHE A 287 -7.55 -2.67 3.77
CA PHE A 287 -7.21 -1.52 2.94
C PHE A 287 -5.91 -0.90 3.41
N SER A 288 -5.12 -0.46 2.45
CA SER A 288 -3.80 0.11 2.68
C SER A 288 -3.85 1.63 2.82
N GLU A 289 -2.83 2.19 3.46
CA GLU A 289 -2.55 3.63 3.44
C GLU A 289 -1.14 3.80 2.86
N GLU A 290 -1.03 4.45 1.71
CA GLU A 290 0.19 4.45 0.89
C GLU A 290 0.92 5.80 0.97
N ASN A 291 0.63 6.78 0.11
CA ASN A 291 1.22 8.13 0.14
C ASN A 291 0.59 9.07 1.19
N TRP A 292 0.29 8.55 2.39
CA TRP A 292 -0.36 9.31 3.48
C TRP A 292 0.48 10.49 4.02
N ALA A 293 1.81 10.41 3.96
CA ALA A 293 2.68 11.41 4.58
C ALA A 293 2.56 12.80 3.94
N GLY A 294 2.27 12.83 2.63
CA GLY A 294 2.09 14.07 1.88
C GLY A 294 0.91 14.91 2.36
N TYR A 295 -0.07 14.32 3.05
CA TYR A 295 -1.26 15.01 3.56
C TYR A 295 -0.97 15.88 4.79
N PHE A 296 0.17 15.66 5.45
CA PHE A 296 0.52 16.33 6.69
C PHE A 296 1.57 17.41 6.47
N PHE A 297 1.44 18.48 7.24
CA PHE A 297 2.44 19.53 7.40
C PHE A 297 3.00 19.51 8.83
N ASN A 298 4.29 19.80 8.98
CA ASN A 298 4.94 19.95 10.28
C ASN A 298 6.02 21.05 10.21
N GLY A 299 5.65 22.27 10.59
CA GLY A 299 6.57 23.40 10.66
C GLY A 299 7.54 23.40 11.85
N GLY A 300 7.55 22.34 12.66
CA GLY A 300 8.44 22.19 13.82
C GLY A 300 9.69 21.35 13.56
N ASP A 301 10.21 20.70 14.61
CA ASP A 301 11.51 20.02 14.64
C ASP A 301 11.63 18.73 13.78
N ASN A 302 10.59 18.37 13.02
CA ASN A 302 10.50 17.19 12.16
C ASN A 302 11.14 15.90 12.74
N PRO A 303 10.50 15.24 13.72
CA PRO A 303 11.06 14.07 14.38
C PRO A 303 11.25 12.91 13.39
N ARG A 304 12.04 11.88 13.76
CA ARG A 304 12.39 10.78 12.85
C ARG A 304 11.17 10.00 12.34
N GLU A 305 10.10 9.93 13.15
CA GLU A 305 8.81 9.31 12.84
C GLU A 305 8.09 10.01 11.67
N HIS A 306 8.49 11.25 11.38
CA HIS A 306 8.00 12.11 10.30
C HIS A 306 9.03 12.18 9.17
N ALA A 307 10.28 12.50 9.50
CA ALA A 307 11.34 12.75 8.52
C ALA A 307 11.64 11.55 7.61
N ARG A 308 11.64 10.31 8.14
CA ARG A 308 11.92 9.10 7.34
C ARG A 308 10.77 8.72 6.39
N TYR A 309 9.61 9.35 6.56
CA TYR A 309 8.41 9.14 5.76
C TYR A 309 8.04 10.36 4.93
N GLY A 310 8.88 11.41 4.90
CA GLY A 310 8.65 12.55 4.01
C GLY A 310 7.52 13.49 4.40
N VAL A 311 7.10 13.53 5.69
CA VAL A 311 6.17 14.55 6.18
C VAL A 311 6.76 15.94 5.92
N ARG A 312 5.96 16.82 5.32
CA ARG A 312 6.42 18.11 4.79
C ARG A 312 6.71 19.10 5.90
N THR A 313 7.82 19.82 5.79
CA THR A 313 8.26 20.82 6.78
C THR A 313 8.09 22.27 6.33
N SER A 314 7.67 22.47 5.09
CA SER A 314 7.44 23.78 4.50
C SER A 314 6.18 23.77 3.62
N GLY A 315 5.60 24.94 3.41
CA GLY A 315 4.38 25.07 2.61
C GLY A 315 3.14 24.61 3.35
N THR A 316 2.48 23.58 2.81
CA THR A 316 1.22 22.99 3.29
C THR A 316 1.26 21.48 3.08
N GLY A 317 0.28 20.76 3.64
CA GLY A 317 -0.05 19.41 3.19
C GLY A 317 -0.50 19.40 1.73
N ARG A 318 -0.59 18.21 1.12
CA ARG A 318 -0.94 17.97 -0.30
C ARG A 318 -2.15 18.78 -0.77
N TYR A 319 -3.18 18.84 0.07
CA TYR A 319 -4.43 19.55 -0.23
C TYR A 319 -4.70 20.76 0.68
N ALA A 320 -3.72 21.12 1.52
CA ALA A 320 -3.82 22.20 2.49
C ALA A 320 -5.07 22.12 3.41
N TRP A 321 -5.52 20.91 3.76
CA TRP A 321 -6.71 20.69 4.59
C TRP A 321 -6.61 21.33 5.97
N GLU A 322 -5.39 21.46 6.50
CA GLU A 322 -5.11 22.16 7.75
C GLU A 322 -5.51 23.64 7.73
N LEU A 323 -5.72 24.22 6.55
CA LEU A 323 -6.11 25.61 6.35
C LEU A 323 -7.64 25.79 6.18
N ALA A 324 -8.47 24.77 6.39
CA ALA A 324 -9.93 24.93 6.30
C ALA A 324 -10.42 26.09 7.18
N GLN A 325 -11.16 27.03 6.58
CA GLN A 325 -11.52 28.32 7.22
C GLN A 325 -12.20 28.17 8.59
N SER A 326 -12.99 27.11 8.78
CA SER A 326 -13.67 26.85 10.05
C SER A 326 -12.73 26.63 11.23
N GLY A 327 -11.48 26.22 10.99
CA GLY A 327 -10.52 25.85 12.03
C GLY A 327 -10.98 24.68 12.90
N ALA A 328 -11.96 23.90 12.43
CA ALA A 328 -12.51 22.80 13.21
C ALA A 328 -11.50 21.68 13.39
N ASP A 329 -11.67 20.94 14.49
CA ASP A 329 -10.77 19.90 14.96
C ASP A 329 -10.41 18.85 13.89
N GLN A 330 -11.38 18.46 13.07
CA GLN A 330 -11.21 17.48 11.99
C GLN A 330 -10.29 17.92 10.84
N TYR A 331 -10.01 19.23 10.73
CA TYR A 331 -9.18 19.84 9.70
C TYR A 331 -7.80 20.22 10.23
N ILE A 332 -7.74 20.90 11.39
CA ILE A 332 -6.45 21.36 11.96
C ILE A 332 -5.50 20.21 12.31
N ARG A 333 -6.02 18.98 12.40
CA ARG A 333 -5.25 17.76 12.66
C ARG A 333 -4.18 17.44 11.61
N PHE A 334 -4.30 17.99 10.40
CA PHE A 334 -3.29 17.82 9.35
C PHE A 334 -2.05 18.71 9.53
N ASP A 335 -2.10 19.64 10.49
CA ASP A 335 -0.92 20.36 10.97
C ASP A 335 -0.36 19.70 12.24
N ALA A 336 0.72 18.94 12.04
CA ALA A 336 1.46 18.22 13.06
C ALA A 336 2.56 19.08 13.72
N SER A 337 2.51 20.40 13.58
CA SER A 337 3.41 21.30 14.31
C SER A 337 3.14 21.26 15.82
N ILE A 338 4.18 21.46 16.62
CA ILE A 338 4.08 21.55 18.09
C ILE A 338 3.37 22.86 18.45
N LYS A 339 2.20 22.75 19.09
CA LYS A 339 1.35 23.90 19.49
C LYS A 339 1.01 23.91 20.98
N ALA A 340 1.26 22.82 21.69
CA ALA A 340 1.00 22.67 23.11
C ALA A 340 2.20 22.11 23.89
N GLU A 341 2.08 21.99 25.21
CA GLU A 341 3.14 21.42 26.06
C GLU A 341 3.30 19.91 25.87
N SER A 342 2.22 19.19 25.53
CA SER A 342 2.23 17.74 25.34
C SER A 342 1.41 17.32 24.13
N ALA A 343 1.65 16.10 23.65
CA ALA A 343 0.99 15.55 22.47
C ALA A 343 -0.53 15.39 22.62
N THR A 344 -1.07 15.40 23.84
CA THR A 344 -2.53 15.38 24.06
C THR A 344 -3.17 16.76 23.96
N GLY A 345 -2.38 17.82 23.72
CA GLY A 345 -2.87 19.18 23.50
C GLY A 345 -2.79 19.64 22.03
N ASP A 346 -2.22 18.82 21.14
CA ASP A 346 -2.09 19.12 19.71
C ASP A 346 -2.08 17.84 18.85
N TYR A 347 -1.71 17.97 17.58
CA TYR A 347 -1.73 16.90 16.58
C TYR A 347 -0.34 16.50 16.09
N ARG A 348 0.71 16.76 16.90
CA ARG A 348 2.10 16.41 16.51
C ARG A 348 2.33 14.92 16.24
N ASN A 349 1.45 14.07 16.76
CA ASN A 349 1.50 12.62 16.59
C ASN A 349 0.47 12.10 15.58
N GLU A 350 -0.37 12.96 15.01
CA GLU A 350 -1.41 12.54 14.05
C GLU A 350 -0.81 11.79 12.85
N PRO A 351 0.33 12.18 12.25
CA PRO A 351 0.93 11.41 11.15
C PRO A 351 1.26 9.96 11.54
N ASN A 352 1.58 9.69 12.82
CA ASN A 352 1.91 8.35 13.32
C ASN A 352 0.69 7.42 13.36
N CYS A 353 -0.52 7.98 13.26
CA CYS A 353 -1.76 7.23 13.18
C CYS A 353 -2.11 6.78 11.75
N PHE A 354 -1.26 7.06 10.76
CA PHE A 354 -1.44 6.69 9.35
C PHE A 354 -0.26 5.87 8.82
N GLY A 355 -0.46 5.20 7.68
CA GLY A 355 0.49 4.29 7.07
C GLY A 355 0.35 2.87 7.56
N TRP A 356 -0.86 2.46 7.92
CA TRP A 356 -1.15 1.13 8.45
C TRP A 356 -2.09 0.38 7.50
N MET A 357 -1.95 -0.94 7.43
CA MET A 357 -3.06 -1.77 6.97
C MET A 357 -4.21 -1.68 7.98
N ALA A 358 -5.41 -1.42 7.49
CA ALA A 358 -6.62 -1.37 8.30
C ALA A 358 -7.65 -2.39 7.81
N GLU A 359 -8.42 -2.93 8.75
CA GLU A 359 -9.36 -4.02 8.51
C GLU A 359 -10.79 -3.58 8.82
N VAL A 360 -11.73 -3.97 7.96
CA VAL A 360 -13.17 -3.79 8.16
C VAL A 360 -13.93 -5.05 7.78
N ASP A 361 -15.01 -5.32 8.51
CA ASP A 361 -15.99 -6.34 8.12
C ASP A 361 -16.97 -5.69 7.13
N PRO A 362 -16.99 -6.10 5.85
CA PRO A 362 -17.90 -5.52 4.87
C PRO A 362 -19.37 -5.86 5.14
N PHE A 363 -19.66 -6.92 5.91
CA PHE A 363 -21.03 -7.35 6.20
C PHE A 363 -21.63 -6.67 7.44
N ASP A 364 -20.79 -6.04 8.28
CA ASP A 364 -21.21 -5.25 9.45
C ASP A 364 -20.99 -3.75 9.19
N PRO A 365 -22.03 -3.02 8.72
CA PRO A 365 -21.90 -1.60 8.39
C PRO A 365 -21.64 -0.71 9.61
N ASP A 366 -21.91 -1.19 10.82
CA ASP A 366 -21.70 -0.46 12.06
C ASP A 366 -20.31 -0.75 12.68
N SER A 367 -19.56 -1.71 12.14
CA SER A 367 -18.26 -2.11 12.67
C SER A 367 -17.24 -0.97 12.63
N THR A 368 -16.52 -0.70 13.72
CA THR A 368 -15.38 0.24 13.70
C THR A 368 -14.19 -0.38 12.97
N PRO A 369 -13.63 0.25 11.92
CA PRO A 369 -12.41 -0.24 11.27
C PRO A 369 -11.20 -0.21 12.21
N LYS A 370 -10.27 -1.16 12.02
CA LYS A 370 -9.16 -1.41 12.95
C LYS A 370 -7.83 -1.33 12.22
N LYS A 371 -6.96 -0.39 12.60
CA LYS A 371 -5.58 -0.31 12.07
C LYS A 371 -4.71 -1.37 12.76
N ARG A 372 -4.12 -2.28 11.98
CA ARG A 372 -3.38 -3.47 12.45
C ARG A 372 -1.90 -3.17 12.58
N THR A 373 -1.48 -2.61 13.71
CA THR A 373 -0.14 -2.02 13.86
C THR A 373 0.99 -3.04 13.85
N ALA A 374 0.70 -4.33 14.05
CA ALA A 374 1.72 -5.38 14.00
C ALA A 374 2.23 -5.65 12.58
N LEU A 375 1.53 -5.18 11.54
CA LEU A 375 1.94 -5.29 10.14
C LEU A 375 2.97 -4.22 9.73
N GLY A 376 3.32 -3.31 10.64
CA GLY A 376 4.28 -2.22 10.39
C GLY A 376 3.62 -0.96 9.86
N ARG A 377 4.39 0.14 9.85
CA ARG A 377 3.97 1.44 9.33
C ARG A 377 4.83 1.86 8.16
N PHE A 378 4.25 2.04 6.98
CA PHE A 378 4.93 2.47 5.77
C PHE A 378 3.93 2.82 4.66
N ALA A 379 4.38 3.07 3.43
CA ALA A 379 3.51 3.30 2.29
C ALA A 379 3.02 1.94 1.77
N HIS A 380 2.00 1.38 2.42
CA HIS A 380 1.51 0.06 2.04
C HIS A 380 0.86 0.15 0.66
N GLU A 381 1.30 -0.67 -0.30
CA GLU A 381 0.51 -0.85 -1.52
C GLU A 381 -0.77 -1.63 -1.18
N GLY A 382 -0.62 -2.80 -0.58
CA GLY A 382 -1.67 -3.76 -0.26
C GLY A 382 -1.10 -4.92 0.56
N VAL A 383 -1.93 -5.91 0.88
CA VAL A 383 -1.49 -7.07 1.63
C VAL A 383 -1.99 -8.36 1.00
N VAL A 384 -1.07 -9.31 0.82
CA VAL A 384 -1.36 -10.57 0.15
C VAL A 384 -1.18 -11.70 1.14
N PHE A 385 -2.26 -12.45 1.38
CA PHE A 385 -2.22 -13.61 2.25
C PHE A 385 -1.69 -14.83 1.50
N ALA A 386 -0.77 -15.55 2.13
CA ALA A 386 -0.52 -16.93 1.73
C ALA A 386 -1.77 -17.78 2.05
N PRO A 387 -2.01 -18.88 1.31
CA PRO A 387 -3.09 -19.79 1.62
C PRO A 387 -3.08 -20.20 3.10
N ALA A 388 -4.17 -19.90 3.81
CA ALA A 388 -4.30 -20.25 5.22
C ALA A 388 -4.43 -21.77 5.37
N VAL A 389 -3.73 -22.33 6.35
CA VAL A 389 -3.74 -23.77 6.63
C VAL A 389 -4.14 -23.98 8.08
N GLU A 390 -5.19 -24.76 8.30
CA GLU A 390 -5.64 -25.19 9.63
C GLU A 390 -4.48 -25.65 10.52
N GLY A 391 -4.41 -25.09 11.72
CA GLY A 391 -3.36 -25.39 12.70
C GLY A 391 -1.98 -24.81 12.39
N LYS A 392 -1.83 -23.92 11.39
CA LYS A 392 -0.58 -23.20 11.10
C LYS A 392 -0.74 -21.69 11.26
N PRO A 393 0.36 -20.93 11.46
CA PRO A 393 0.30 -19.47 11.45
C PRO A 393 -0.22 -18.89 10.15
N VAL A 394 -0.89 -17.74 10.24
CA VAL A 394 -1.23 -16.88 9.11
C VAL A 394 0.04 -16.19 8.63
N VAL A 395 0.23 -16.13 7.31
CA VAL A 395 1.35 -15.44 6.67
C VAL A 395 0.79 -14.46 5.65
N CYS A 396 1.28 -13.23 5.66
CA CYS A 396 0.96 -12.26 4.62
C CYS A 396 2.17 -11.39 4.26
N TYR A 397 2.13 -10.80 3.07
CA TYR A 397 3.22 -10.03 2.47
C TYR A 397 2.72 -8.65 2.06
N SER A 398 3.58 -7.64 2.12
CA SER A 398 3.27 -6.26 1.74
C SER A 398 4.48 -5.59 1.10
N GLY A 399 4.24 -4.84 0.02
CA GLY A 399 5.20 -3.89 -0.53
C GLY A 399 5.13 -2.56 0.20
N ASP A 400 6.25 -1.83 0.21
CA ASP A 400 6.35 -0.44 0.62
C ASP A 400 6.65 0.40 -0.62
N ASP A 401 5.62 0.99 -1.24
CA ASP A 401 5.78 1.66 -2.53
C ASP A 401 6.44 3.03 -2.40
N SER A 402 7.77 3.00 -2.31
CA SER A 402 8.59 4.16 -2.53
C SER A 402 9.98 3.71 -2.97
N GLN A 403 10.70 4.61 -3.64
CA GLN A 403 12.02 4.30 -4.16
C GLN A 403 12.95 3.87 -3.04
N PHE A 404 13.62 2.73 -3.26
CA PHE A 404 14.59 2.14 -2.33
C PHE A 404 13.97 1.65 -1.01
N GLN A 405 12.65 1.51 -0.88
CA GLN A 405 12.06 0.85 0.29
C GLN A 405 12.06 -0.68 0.12
N TYR A 406 11.15 -1.39 0.78
CA TYR A 406 11.33 -2.79 1.12
C TYR A 406 10.08 -3.65 0.89
N ILE A 407 10.29 -4.97 0.85
CA ILE A 407 9.21 -5.96 0.90
C ILE A 407 9.16 -6.55 2.32
N TYR A 408 7.96 -6.64 2.88
CA TYR A 408 7.69 -7.10 4.23
C TYR A 408 6.89 -8.40 4.24
N LYS A 409 7.04 -9.17 5.33
CA LYS A 409 6.28 -10.38 5.62
C LYS A 409 5.85 -10.37 7.08
N PHE A 410 4.58 -10.61 7.35
CA PHE A 410 4.07 -10.85 8.69
C PHE A 410 3.77 -12.34 8.89
N VAL A 411 4.05 -12.85 10.08
CA VAL A 411 3.68 -14.20 10.52
C VAL A 411 2.98 -14.10 11.88
N SER A 412 1.74 -14.58 11.97
CA SER A 412 0.99 -14.55 13.23
C SER A 412 1.66 -15.42 14.30
N ARG A 413 1.48 -15.04 15.56
CA ARG A 413 1.89 -15.86 16.71
C ARG A 413 1.00 -17.10 16.84
N ASP A 414 -0.30 -16.86 16.75
CA ASP A 414 -1.32 -17.90 16.95
C ASP A 414 -1.66 -18.57 15.62
N ASN A 415 -2.06 -19.83 15.69
CA ASN A 415 -2.42 -20.61 14.52
C ASN A 415 -3.82 -20.26 14.03
N PHE A 416 -3.99 -20.32 12.71
CA PHE A 416 -5.28 -20.21 12.05
C PHE A 416 -6.13 -21.44 12.30
N PHE A 417 -7.38 -21.21 12.70
CA PHE A 417 -8.45 -22.20 12.70
C PHE A 417 -9.71 -21.52 12.17
N GLN A 418 -10.27 -21.98 11.06
CA GLN A 418 -11.32 -21.30 10.31
C GLN A 418 -12.54 -20.98 11.20
N SER A 419 -12.92 -21.92 12.08
CA SER A 419 -14.07 -21.76 12.99
C SER A 419 -13.94 -20.63 14.02
N THR A 420 -12.72 -20.16 14.31
CA THR A 420 -12.46 -19.14 15.34
C THR A 420 -11.62 -17.96 14.83
N ALA A 421 -11.17 -18.02 13.58
CA ALA A 421 -10.28 -17.03 12.99
C ALA A 421 -10.97 -15.67 12.93
N ASN A 422 -10.22 -14.64 13.30
CA ASN A 422 -10.64 -13.25 13.25
C ASN A 422 -9.40 -12.34 13.25
N GLY A 423 -9.63 -11.04 13.10
CA GLY A 423 -8.56 -10.05 12.98
C GLY A 423 -7.53 -9.97 14.11
N THR A 424 -7.79 -10.53 15.30
CA THR A 424 -6.79 -10.60 16.39
C THR A 424 -5.56 -11.44 16.03
N LEU A 425 -5.64 -12.31 15.02
CA LEU A 425 -4.49 -13.03 14.45
C LEU A 425 -3.45 -12.06 13.85
N LEU A 426 -3.87 -10.84 13.49
CA LEU A 426 -3.01 -9.78 12.97
C LEU A 426 -2.50 -8.82 14.07
N ASP A 427 -2.92 -8.99 15.32
CA ASP A 427 -2.49 -8.14 16.43
C ASP A 427 -1.20 -8.65 17.10
N ASN A 428 -0.89 -9.94 16.93
CA ASN A 428 0.22 -10.61 17.58
C ASN A 428 0.98 -11.49 16.57
N GLY A 429 2.25 -11.18 16.35
CA GLY A 429 3.10 -11.93 15.44
C GLY A 429 4.48 -11.30 15.31
N VAL A 430 5.19 -11.68 14.25
CA VAL A 430 6.49 -11.11 13.92
C VAL A 430 6.43 -10.53 12.51
N LEU A 431 6.79 -9.25 12.41
CA LEU A 431 7.05 -8.59 11.15
C LEU A 431 8.50 -8.84 10.74
N TYR A 432 8.70 -9.17 9.47
CA TYR A 432 9.98 -9.40 8.84
C TYR A 432 10.14 -8.48 7.64
N VAL A 433 11.39 -8.22 7.27
CA VAL A 433 11.75 -7.51 6.04
C VAL A 433 12.69 -8.36 5.20
N ALA A 434 12.54 -8.28 3.87
CA ALA A 434 13.33 -9.06 2.93
C ALA A 434 14.77 -8.56 2.83
N LYS A 435 15.70 -9.53 2.75
CA LYS A 435 17.06 -9.33 2.30
C LYS A 435 17.36 -10.34 1.20
N PHE A 436 17.79 -9.86 0.05
CA PHE A 436 18.18 -10.72 -1.08
C PHE A 436 19.69 -10.90 -1.12
N ASN A 437 20.14 -12.12 -1.34
CA ASN A 437 21.56 -12.53 -1.33
C ASN A 437 22.07 -12.80 -2.74
N ALA A 438 23.32 -12.41 -3.01
CA ALA A 438 23.97 -12.49 -4.32
C ALA A 438 23.94 -13.85 -5.08
N ASP A 439 23.58 -14.95 -4.42
CA ASP A 439 23.42 -16.27 -5.02
C ASP A 439 21.99 -16.59 -5.49
N GLY A 440 21.08 -15.61 -5.44
CA GLY A 440 19.67 -15.76 -5.81
C GLY A 440 18.79 -16.27 -4.67
N THR A 441 19.34 -16.44 -3.46
CA THR A 441 18.55 -16.73 -2.25
C THR A 441 18.11 -15.45 -1.54
N GLY A 442 17.24 -15.57 -0.53
CA GLY A 442 16.85 -14.47 0.33
C GLY A 442 16.62 -14.92 1.78
N GLU A 443 16.59 -13.94 2.68
CA GLU A 443 16.36 -14.12 4.10
C GLU A 443 15.27 -13.16 4.58
N TRP A 444 14.46 -13.60 5.54
CA TRP A 444 13.50 -12.76 6.25
C TRP A 444 14.10 -12.32 7.58
N LEU A 445 14.37 -11.02 7.72
CA LEU A 445 14.99 -10.45 8.91
C LEU A 445 13.91 -9.97 9.89
N PRO A 446 13.86 -10.48 11.14
CA PRO A 446 12.80 -10.11 12.07
C PRO A 446 13.01 -8.69 12.62
N LEU A 447 11.91 -7.93 12.64
CA LEU A 447 11.84 -6.58 13.21
C LEU A 447 11.31 -6.63 14.65
N VAL A 448 12.16 -7.16 15.55
CA VAL A 448 11.82 -7.37 16.95
C VAL A 448 12.74 -6.54 17.84
N PHE A 449 12.16 -5.74 18.72
CA PHE A 449 12.91 -4.98 19.72
C PHE A 449 13.78 -5.91 20.58
N GLY A 450 15.04 -5.55 20.78
CA GLY A 450 16.05 -6.38 21.45
C GLY A 450 16.86 -7.28 20.52
N GLN A 451 16.52 -7.37 19.23
CA GLN A 451 17.21 -8.22 18.25
C GLN A 451 17.78 -7.40 17.09
N ASN A 452 18.79 -7.94 16.39
CA ASN A 452 19.32 -7.39 15.14
C ASN A 452 19.68 -5.89 15.18
N GLY A 453 20.12 -5.39 16.33
CA GLY A 453 20.44 -3.97 16.53
C GLY A 453 19.24 -3.08 16.82
N LEU A 454 18.01 -3.58 16.88
CA LEU A 454 16.81 -2.83 17.27
C LEU A 454 16.75 -2.67 18.80
N THR A 455 17.68 -1.91 19.37
CA THR A 455 17.84 -1.74 20.82
C THR A 455 17.91 -0.27 21.20
N THR A 456 17.86 0.02 22.51
CA THR A 456 18.02 1.38 23.05
C THR A 456 19.33 2.02 22.66
N ALA A 457 20.40 1.24 22.53
CA ALA A 457 21.70 1.73 22.08
C ALA A 457 21.66 2.31 20.65
N ASN A 458 20.72 1.85 19.83
CA ASN A 458 20.54 2.28 18.44
C ASN A 458 19.25 3.11 18.26
N GLY A 459 18.73 3.70 19.33
CA GLY A 459 17.62 4.66 19.27
C GLY A 459 16.22 4.06 19.20
N PHE A 460 16.06 2.75 19.42
CA PHE A 460 14.73 2.12 19.57
C PHE A 460 14.42 1.91 21.05
N SER A 461 13.21 2.26 21.49
CA SER A 461 12.82 2.20 22.90
C SER A 461 11.88 1.04 23.25
N SER A 462 11.18 0.48 22.26
CA SER A 462 10.15 -0.54 22.44
C SER A 462 9.77 -1.20 21.11
N GLN A 463 8.90 -2.22 21.14
CA GLN A 463 8.31 -2.76 19.92
C GLN A 463 7.38 -1.75 19.22
N ALA A 464 6.68 -0.90 19.97
CA ALA A 464 5.86 0.16 19.40
C ALA A 464 6.70 1.14 18.58
N ASP A 465 7.87 1.50 19.10
CA ASP A 465 8.86 2.33 18.41
C ASP A 465 9.35 1.68 17.11
N VAL A 466 9.73 0.40 17.17
CA VAL A 466 10.14 -0.37 15.98
C VAL A 466 9.06 -0.34 14.89
N LEU A 467 7.77 -0.45 15.26
CA LEU A 467 6.67 -0.48 14.30
C LEU A 467 6.30 0.92 13.77
N VAL A 468 6.30 1.96 14.62
CA VAL A 468 6.10 3.35 14.14
C VAL A 468 7.24 3.78 13.20
N ASN A 469 8.45 3.32 13.48
CA ASN A 469 9.66 3.57 12.70
C ASN A 469 10.07 2.34 11.86
N THR A 470 9.11 1.60 11.30
CA THR A 470 9.36 0.33 10.57
C THR A 470 10.41 0.49 9.48
N ARG A 471 10.39 1.59 8.71
CA ARG A 471 11.41 1.87 7.70
C ARG A 471 12.82 2.03 8.29
N LEU A 472 12.97 2.76 9.41
CA LEU A 472 14.27 2.86 10.11
C LEU A 472 14.71 1.53 10.71
N ALA A 473 13.77 0.72 11.19
CA ALA A 473 14.07 -0.62 11.69
C ALA A 473 14.59 -1.52 10.56
N ALA A 474 13.95 -1.47 9.39
CA ALA A 474 14.40 -2.17 8.18
C ALA A 474 15.79 -1.70 7.72
N ASP A 475 16.03 -0.38 7.73
CA ASP A 475 17.36 0.20 7.49
C ASP A 475 18.38 -0.43 8.46
N THR A 476 18.07 -0.46 9.75
CA THR A 476 18.97 -0.94 10.82
C THR A 476 19.35 -2.41 10.69
N VAL A 477 18.41 -3.27 10.28
CA VAL A 477 18.67 -4.71 10.16
C VAL A 477 19.36 -5.10 8.85
N GLY A 478 19.49 -4.17 7.90
CA GLY A 478 20.17 -4.41 6.63
C GLY A 478 19.29 -5.02 5.54
N ALA A 479 18.02 -4.59 5.47
CA ALA A 479 17.10 -4.95 4.39
C ALA A 479 17.61 -4.49 3.02
N THR A 480 17.20 -5.18 1.95
CA THR A 480 17.61 -4.84 0.56
C THR A 480 16.72 -3.75 -0.03
N PRO A 481 17.27 -2.58 -0.42
CA PRO A 481 16.49 -1.51 -1.06
C PRO A 481 15.96 -1.89 -2.45
N MET A 482 14.66 -1.75 -2.66
CA MET A 482 13.92 -2.23 -3.83
C MET A 482 13.47 -1.11 -4.77
N ASP A 483 13.22 -1.44 -6.04
CA ASP A 483 12.63 -0.52 -7.02
C ASP A 483 11.10 -0.47 -6.90
N ARG A 484 10.58 0.31 -5.93
CA ARG A 484 9.14 0.57 -5.73
C ARG A 484 8.24 -0.69 -5.71
N PRO A 485 8.27 -1.47 -4.61
CA PRO A 485 7.38 -2.61 -4.43
C PRO A 485 5.91 -2.19 -4.33
N GLU A 486 5.13 -2.52 -5.34
CA GLU A 486 3.68 -2.31 -5.41
C GLU A 486 2.94 -3.64 -5.11
N TRP A 487 2.00 -4.05 -5.98
CA TRP A 487 1.13 -5.20 -5.79
C TRP A 487 1.91 -6.50 -5.70
N GLY A 488 1.41 -7.40 -4.86
CA GLY A 488 1.87 -8.77 -4.82
C GLY A 488 0.78 -9.78 -5.17
N ALA A 489 1.20 -11.02 -5.39
CA ALA A 489 0.32 -12.17 -5.50
C ALA A 489 1.00 -13.42 -4.94
N VAL A 490 0.23 -14.36 -4.41
CA VAL A 490 0.72 -15.71 -4.08
C VAL A 490 0.03 -16.70 -5.00
N ASP A 491 0.80 -17.49 -5.74
CA ASP A 491 0.22 -18.58 -6.54
C ASP A 491 -0.30 -19.66 -5.57
N PRO A 492 -1.62 -19.93 -5.56
CA PRO A 492 -2.21 -20.86 -4.61
C PRO A 492 -1.77 -22.32 -4.85
N ASN A 493 -1.20 -22.64 -6.02
CA ASN A 493 -0.83 -24.01 -6.39
C ASN A 493 0.56 -24.41 -5.89
N ASN A 494 1.52 -23.48 -5.87
CA ASN A 494 2.91 -23.74 -5.51
C ASN A 494 3.44 -22.87 -4.36
N GLY A 495 2.75 -21.78 -4.00
CA GLY A 495 3.15 -20.85 -2.96
C GLY A 495 4.23 -19.85 -3.38
N ASP A 496 4.57 -19.76 -4.68
CA ASP A 496 5.45 -18.71 -5.21
C ASP A 496 4.82 -17.34 -4.90
N VAL A 497 5.64 -16.40 -4.44
CA VAL A 497 5.23 -15.03 -4.10
C VAL A 497 5.76 -14.11 -5.19
N TYR A 498 4.91 -13.23 -5.71
CA TYR A 498 5.26 -12.28 -6.75
C TYR A 498 5.07 -10.87 -6.23
N PHE A 499 5.92 -9.94 -6.66
CA PHE A 499 5.75 -8.50 -6.45
C PHE A 499 6.08 -7.73 -7.72
N THR A 500 5.28 -6.71 -8.06
CA THR A 500 5.67 -5.70 -9.04
C THR A 500 6.68 -4.75 -8.41
N LEU A 501 7.71 -4.42 -9.18
CA LEU A 501 8.73 -3.42 -8.89
C LEU A 501 8.61 -2.36 -9.97
N THR A 502 7.77 -1.34 -9.75
CA THR A 502 7.15 -0.56 -10.84
C THR A 502 8.13 0.31 -11.63
N ASN A 503 9.11 0.89 -10.96
CA ASN A 503 10.18 1.70 -11.54
C ASN A 503 11.11 2.22 -10.43
N ASN A 504 12.28 2.73 -10.84
CA ASN A 504 13.15 3.55 -9.99
C ASN A 504 14.12 4.37 -10.85
N SER A 505 13.71 5.58 -11.21
CA SER A 505 14.51 6.50 -12.03
C SER A 505 15.74 7.08 -11.32
N ASN A 506 15.91 6.77 -10.03
CA ASN A 506 17.08 7.12 -9.23
C ASN A 506 18.08 5.96 -9.08
N ARG A 507 17.73 4.73 -9.50
CA ARG A 507 18.62 3.56 -9.41
C ARG A 507 19.95 3.82 -10.12
N GLY A 508 21.07 3.69 -9.40
CA GLY A 508 22.41 3.94 -9.93
C GLY A 508 22.74 5.40 -10.25
N ARG A 509 21.82 6.35 -10.00
CA ARG A 509 22.04 7.78 -10.26
C ARG A 509 23.16 8.30 -9.36
N ASP A 510 24.10 9.04 -9.94
CA ASP A 510 25.27 9.61 -9.25
C ASP A 510 26.11 8.56 -8.48
N GLY A 511 26.09 7.31 -8.93
CA GLY A 511 26.80 6.19 -8.29
C GLY A 511 26.19 5.74 -6.96
N ARG A 512 24.98 6.19 -6.63
CA ARG A 512 24.22 5.76 -5.44
C ARG A 512 23.37 4.54 -5.77
N GLU A 513 23.26 3.62 -4.82
CA GLU A 513 22.39 2.44 -4.91
C GLU A 513 22.59 1.62 -6.21
N PRO A 514 23.69 0.87 -6.35
CA PRO A 514 24.01 0.18 -7.61
C PRO A 514 22.97 -0.88 -7.97
N VAL A 515 22.80 -1.09 -9.28
CA VAL A 515 21.94 -2.14 -9.87
C VAL A 515 22.29 -3.51 -9.30
N ASP A 516 21.33 -4.40 -9.17
CA ASP A 516 21.53 -5.76 -8.64
C ASP A 516 20.65 -6.81 -9.33
N ALA A 517 20.68 -8.09 -8.95
CA ALA A 517 19.91 -9.10 -9.72
C ALA A 517 18.39 -8.91 -9.62
N VAL A 518 17.91 -8.31 -8.53
CA VAL A 518 16.48 -8.04 -8.31
C VAL A 518 16.08 -6.65 -8.85
N ASN A 519 17.05 -5.73 -8.91
CA ASN A 519 16.94 -4.36 -9.44
C ASN A 519 17.97 -4.13 -10.58
N PRO A 520 17.83 -4.80 -11.74
CA PRO A 520 18.96 -5.03 -12.67
C PRO A 520 19.28 -3.89 -13.63
N ARG A 521 18.51 -2.80 -13.60
CA ARG A 521 18.63 -1.72 -14.59
C ARG A 521 18.90 -0.38 -13.91
N PRO A 522 19.90 0.38 -14.37
CA PRO A 522 20.09 1.75 -13.90
C PRO A 522 18.98 2.63 -14.47
N LEU A 523 18.58 3.66 -13.72
CA LEU A 523 17.54 4.63 -14.12
C LEU A 523 16.26 3.92 -14.63
N ASN A 524 15.84 2.89 -13.91
CA ASN A 524 14.79 1.98 -14.32
C ASN A 524 13.45 2.71 -14.51
N SER A 525 12.99 2.85 -15.75
CA SER A 525 11.75 3.54 -16.11
C SER A 525 10.58 2.61 -16.44
N HIS A 526 10.78 1.29 -16.37
CA HIS A 526 9.83 0.31 -16.91
C HIS A 526 9.37 -0.75 -15.93
N GLY A 527 10.13 -0.98 -14.85
CA GLY A 527 9.78 -1.94 -13.83
C GLY A 527 9.90 -3.41 -14.23
N GLN A 528 9.81 -4.28 -13.23
CA GLN A 528 9.95 -5.73 -13.36
C GLN A 528 9.03 -6.45 -12.37
N ILE A 529 8.84 -7.75 -12.54
CA ILE A 529 8.16 -8.58 -11.55
C ILE A 529 9.22 -9.47 -10.90
N VAL A 530 9.34 -9.38 -9.57
CA VAL A 530 10.17 -10.29 -8.78
C VAL A 530 9.35 -11.47 -8.30
N ARG A 531 9.99 -12.63 -8.20
CA ARG A 531 9.43 -13.87 -7.66
C ARG A 531 10.37 -14.46 -6.63
#